data_AF-D5P7F8-F1
#
_entry.id   AF-D5P7F8-F1
#
_cell.length_a   1.000
_cell.length_b   1.000
_cell.length_c   1.000
_cell.angle_alpha   90.00
_cell.angle_beta   90.00
_cell.angle_gamma   90.00
#
_symmetry.space_group_name_H-M   'P 1'
#
loop_
_entity.id
_entity.type
_entity.pdbx_description
1 polymer ?
#
loop_
_entity_poly.entity_id
_entity_poly.type
_entity_poly.pdbx_seq_one_letter_code
_entity_poly.pdbx_strand_id
1 'polypeptide(L)'
;MNSPSEPTSADWDFPTLAHVWDYRSKAIIAGADRLEALTPPDRARSLEELGDRVRTLVRTLDDSWLVATAVFMVEDLYKSFFREFRWSSGVADYIAGSAGVFMREFTEREFVLNYVIDNTESEADLAEMLTYVPEVFRAAGLRVVGPQLMALEIMERIEGRPQDVAALPSTIDEGQHLAEQFVTQCHEDRRSYVYLNLQLAEDNSRLSLDVALSNTDAPGTLVVFRNQPPAAGTTVEVSAPPGVTMPTV
;
A
#
# COMPACT_ATOMS: atom_id res chain seq x y z
N MET A 1 10.46 -23.32 -39.34
CA MET A 1 10.80 -22.57 -38.12
C MET A 1 9.64 -21.63 -37.86
N ASN A 2 8.78 -21.95 -36.90
CA ASN A 2 7.77 -21.00 -36.44
C ASN A 2 8.49 -20.02 -35.52
N SER A 3 8.57 -18.75 -35.93
CA SER A 3 8.89 -17.68 -34.99
C SER A 3 7.84 -17.70 -33.88
N PRO A 4 8.22 -17.64 -32.59
CA PRO A 4 7.24 -17.44 -31.54
C PRO A 4 6.53 -16.12 -31.83
N SER A 5 5.21 -16.15 -31.97
CA SER A 5 4.40 -14.94 -32.05
C SER A 5 4.66 -14.11 -30.80
N GLU A 6 5.01 -12.83 -30.95
CA GLU A 6 5.09 -11.92 -29.80
C GLU A 6 3.72 -11.88 -29.10
N PRO A 7 3.68 -11.96 -27.75
CA PRO A 7 2.42 -11.90 -27.02
C PRO A 7 1.76 -10.54 -27.24
N THR A 8 0.49 -10.55 -27.66
CA THR A 8 -0.29 -9.32 -27.95
C THR A 8 -1.13 -8.84 -26.76
N SER A 9 -1.18 -9.62 -25.68
CA SER A 9 -1.71 -9.24 -24.36
C SER A 9 -1.19 -10.22 -23.30
N ALA A 10 -1.13 -9.77 -22.03
CA ALA A 10 -0.99 -10.67 -20.90
C ALA A 10 -2.38 -11.21 -20.50
N ASP A 11 -2.50 -12.52 -20.43
CA ASP A 11 -3.75 -13.17 -20.01
C ASP A 11 -3.93 -13.00 -18.48
N TRP A 12 -5.04 -12.38 -18.09
CA TRP A 12 -5.40 -12.03 -16.70
C TRP A 12 -6.50 -12.94 -16.14
N ASP A 13 -6.30 -14.26 -16.22
CA ASP A 13 -7.26 -15.23 -15.67
C ASP A 13 -7.04 -15.48 -14.16
N PHE A 14 -7.44 -14.51 -13.35
CA PHE A 14 -7.44 -14.65 -11.88
C PHE A 14 -8.78 -15.20 -11.40
N PRO A 15 -8.84 -16.32 -10.64
CA PRO A 15 -10.11 -16.84 -10.16
C PRO A 15 -10.71 -15.99 -9.04
N THR A 16 -9.89 -15.32 -8.23
CA THR A 16 -10.30 -14.41 -7.15
C THR A 16 -9.29 -13.26 -7.00
N LEU A 17 -9.68 -12.18 -6.31
CA LEU A 17 -8.80 -11.03 -6.04
C LEU A 17 -7.58 -11.39 -5.19
N ALA A 18 -7.66 -12.42 -4.36
CA ALA A 18 -6.52 -12.87 -3.55
C ALA A 18 -5.30 -13.28 -4.40
N HIS A 19 -5.53 -13.80 -5.61
CA HIS A 19 -4.43 -14.18 -6.51
C HIS A 19 -3.76 -13.00 -7.21
N VAL A 20 -4.38 -11.83 -7.22
CA VAL A 20 -3.88 -10.66 -7.97
C VAL A 20 -2.63 -10.08 -7.29
N TRP A 21 -2.56 -10.17 -5.96
CA TRP A 21 -1.49 -9.55 -5.16
C TRP A 21 -0.70 -10.55 -4.32
N ASP A 22 -1.04 -11.84 -4.34
CA ASP A 22 -0.43 -12.86 -3.48
C ASP A 22 1.10 -12.81 -3.47
N TYR A 23 1.64 -12.42 -2.32
CA TYR A 23 3.08 -12.26 -2.11
C TYR A 23 3.82 -13.60 -2.19
N ARG A 24 3.14 -14.73 -1.96
CA ARG A 24 3.77 -16.07 -1.97
C ARG A 24 4.10 -16.52 -3.39
N SER A 25 3.23 -16.21 -4.34
CA SER A 25 3.44 -16.46 -5.76
C SER A 25 4.18 -15.33 -6.49
N LYS A 26 4.58 -14.26 -5.77
CA LYS A 26 5.20 -13.06 -6.33
C LYS A 26 4.34 -12.43 -7.44
N ALA A 27 3.02 -12.40 -7.25
CA ALA A 27 2.05 -12.02 -8.27
C ALA A 27 2.34 -10.65 -8.90
N ILE A 28 2.72 -9.65 -8.08
CA ILE A 28 3.06 -8.29 -8.54
C ILE A 28 4.24 -8.30 -9.50
N ILE A 29 5.33 -9.00 -9.16
CA ILE A 29 6.53 -9.07 -10.00
C ILE A 29 6.22 -9.85 -11.28
N ALA A 30 5.52 -10.98 -11.18
CA ALA A 30 5.13 -11.76 -12.34
C ALA A 30 4.20 -10.97 -13.29
N GLY A 31 3.28 -10.17 -12.75
CA GLY A 31 2.41 -9.28 -13.53
C GLY A 31 3.19 -8.15 -14.19
N ALA A 32 4.11 -7.53 -13.45
CA ALA A 32 5.01 -6.49 -13.96
C ALA A 32 5.89 -6.99 -15.12
N ASP A 33 6.53 -8.16 -14.96
CA ASP A 33 7.37 -8.77 -15.99
C ASP A 33 6.58 -9.05 -17.28
N ARG A 34 5.31 -9.47 -17.15
CA ARG A 34 4.41 -9.66 -18.31
C ARG A 34 4.13 -8.34 -19.01
N LEU A 35 3.84 -7.26 -18.27
CA LEU A 35 3.59 -5.94 -18.84
C LEU A 35 4.83 -5.34 -19.52
N GLU A 36 6.02 -5.56 -18.96
CA GLU A 36 7.28 -5.06 -19.49
C GLU A 36 7.73 -5.78 -20.76
N ALA A 37 7.27 -7.02 -20.96
CA ALA A 37 7.53 -7.77 -22.18
C ALA A 37 6.67 -7.33 -23.38
N LEU A 38 5.65 -6.49 -23.16
CA LEU A 38 4.72 -6.05 -24.21
C LEU A 38 5.22 -4.76 -24.89
N THR A 39 4.77 -4.57 -26.13
CA THR A 39 4.90 -3.26 -26.82
C THR A 39 4.05 -2.20 -26.09
N PRO A 40 4.34 -0.90 -26.21
CA PRO A 40 3.54 0.13 -25.52
C PRO A 40 2.04 0.10 -25.83
N PRO A 41 1.58 -0.11 -27.09
CA PRO A 41 0.16 -0.27 -27.40
C PRO A 41 -0.47 -1.51 -26.74
N ASP A 42 0.24 -2.64 -26.74
CA ASP A 42 -0.28 -3.88 -26.15
C ASP A 42 -0.26 -3.83 -24.62
N ARG A 43 0.74 -3.17 -24.01
CA ARG A 43 0.78 -2.86 -22.58
C ARG A 43 -0.43 -2.02 -22.16
N ALA A 44 -0.76 -0.97 -22.92
CA ALA A 44 -1.92 -0.14 -22.63
C ALA A 44 -3.24 -0.93 -22.69
N ARG A 45 -3.43 -1.76 -23.73
CA ARG A 45 -4.59 -2.66 -23.84
C ARG A 45 -4.64 -3.65 -22.69
N SER A 46 -3.50 -4.27 -22.37
CA SER A 46 -3.42 -5.27 -21.30
C SER A 46 -3.69 -4.65 -19.92
N LEU A 47 -3.31 -3.39 -19.67
CA LEU A 47 -3.68 -2.67 -18.44
C LEU A 47 -5.18 -2.38 -18.36
N GLU A 48 -5.82 -2.05 -19.47
CA GLU A 48 -7.29 -1.89 -19.53
C GLU A 48 -7.99 -3.21 -19.20
N GLU A 49 -7.54 -4.32 -19.81
CA GLU A 49 -8.05 -5.67 -19.55
C GLU A 49 -7.85 -6.10 -18.08
N LEU A 50 -6.69 -5.78 -17.48
CA LEU A 50 -6.43 -6.02 -16.05
C LEU A 50 -7.43 -5.27 -15.18
N GLY A 51 -7.62 -3.98 -15.45
CA GLY A 51 -8.55 -3.14 -14.71
C GLY A 51 -9.99 -3.61 -14.86
N ASP A 52 -10.41 -4.01 -16.06
CA ASP A 52 -11.73 -4.59 -16.31
C ASP A 52 -11.93 -5.88 -15.51
N ARG A 53 -10.93 -6.78 -15.50
CA ARG A 53 -10.98 -8.01 -14.71
C ARG A 53 -11.15 -7.74 -13.23
N VAL A 54 -10.37 -6.82 -12.67
CA VAL A 54 -10.47 -6.44 -11.25
C VAL A 54 -11.85 -5.86 -10.95
N ARG A 55 -12.37 -4.94 -11.77
CA ARG A 55 -13.73 -4.38 -11.59
C ARG A 55 -14.80 -5.46 -11.62
N THR A 56 -14.70 -6.42 -12.53
CA THR A 56 -15.64 -7.57 -12.58
C THR A 56 -15.60 -8.37 -11.28
N LEU A 57 -14.41 -8.67 -10.75
CA LEU A 57 -14.30 -9.42 -9.49
C LEU A 57 -14.84 -8.61 -8.31
N VAL A 58 -14.51 -7.31 -8.21
CA VAL A 58 -14.97 -6.43 -7.12
C VAL A 58 -16.49 -6.32 -7.08
N ARG A 59 -17.16 -6.21 -8.23
CA ARG A 59 -18.62 -6.11 -8.32
C ARG A 59 -19.37 -7.34 -7.81
N THR A 60 -18.69 -8.48 -7.68
CA THR A 60 -19.28 -9.70 -7.10
C THR A 60 -19.23 -9.72 -5.58
N LEU A 61 -18.50 -8.81 -4.94
CA LEU A 61 -18.33 -8.76 -3.50
C LEU A 61 -19.45 -7.96 -2.82
N ASP A 62 -19.99 -8.50 -1.74
CA ASP A 62 -20.73 -7.70 -0.76
C ASP A 62 -19.78 -6.81 0.06
N ASP A 63 -20.33 -5.92 0.90
CA ASP A 63 -19.52 -5.00 1.71
C ASP A 63 -18.56 -5.75 2.65
N SER A 64 -18.99 -6.87 3.23
CA SER A 64 -18.17 -7.69 4.12
C SER A 64 -16.93 -8.23 3.42
N TRP A 65 -17.09 -8.83 2.25
CA TRP A 65 -15.97 -9.35 1.45
C TRP A 65 -15.14 -8.24 0.81
N LEU A 66 -15.74 -7.09 0.48
CA LEU A 66 -15.00 -5.93 -0.01
C LEU A 66 -14.02 -5.42 1.06
N VAL A 67 -14.50 -5.22 2.29
CA VAL A 67 -13.66 -4.80 3.42
C VAL A 67 -12.59 -5.85 3.72
N ALA A 68 -12.92 -7.14 3.73
CA ALA A 68 -11.93 -8.20 3.90
C ALA A 68 -10.86 -8.19 2.79
N THR A 69 -11.27 -8.01 1.55
CA THR A 69 -10.35 -7.95 0.40
C THR A 69 -9.41 -6.76 0.51
N ALA A 70 -9.88 -5.60 1.01
CA ALA A 70 -9.02 -4.45 1.25
C ALA A 70 -7.90 -4.76 2.26
N VAL A 71 -8.20 -5.51 3.33
CA VAL A 71 -7.19 -5.97 4.31
C VAL A 71 -6.15 -6.86 3.64
N PHE A 72 -6.57 -7.91 2.93
CA PHE A 72 -5.63 -8.82 2.27
C PHE A 72 -4.79 -8.11 1.20
N MET A 73 -5.39 -7.18 0.45
CA MET A 73 -4.69 -6.40 -0.56
C MET A 73 -3.54 -5.59 0.05
N VAL A 74 -3.79 -4.73 1.05
CA VAL A 74 -2.70 -3.90 1.60
C VAL A 74 -1.63 -4.70 2.31
N GLU A 75 -2.04 -5.80 2.95
CA GLU A 75 -1.12 -6.75 3.55
C GLU A 75 -0.22 -7.44 2.52
N ASP A 76 -0.78 -7.87 1.40
CA ASP A 76 -0.04 -8.54 0.34
C ASP A 76 0.83 -7.56 -0.45
N LEU A 77 0.40 -6.31 -0.64
CA LEU A 77 1.23 -5.22 -1.15
C LEU A 77 2.46 -5.00 -0.25
N TYR A 78 2.25 -4.88 1.07
CA TYR A 78 3.34 -4.69 2.03
C TYR A 78 4.28 -5.91 2.06
N LYS A 79 3.75 -7.12 2.19
CA LYS A 79 4.53 -8.36 2.26
C LYS A 79 5.28 -8.66 0.95
N SER A 80 4.75 -8.23 -0.19
CA SER A 80 5.43 -8.39 -1.49
C SER A 80 6.76 -7.63 -1.54
N PHE A 81 6.87 -6.50 -0.83
CA PHE A 81 8.12 -5.76 -0.73
C PHE A 81 9.29 -6.63 -0.18
N PHE A 82 8.98 -7.56 0.73
CA PHE A 82 9.96 -8.41 1.39
C PHE A 82 10.22 -9.73 0.63
N ARG A 83 9.83 -9.82 -0.65
CA ARG A 83 9.91 -11.03 -1.48
C ARG A 83 10.66 -10.81 -2.79
N GLU A 84 11.94 -10.44 -2.68
CA GLU A 84 12.81 -10.12 -3.84
C GLU A 84 12.18 -9.04 -4.73
N PHE A 85 11.60 -8.03 -4.08
CA PHE A 85 10.91 -6.97 -4.78
C PHE A 85 11.89 -6.09 -5.53
N ARG A 86 11.57 -5.75 -6.78
CA ARG A 86 12.29 -4.75 -7.57
C ARG A 86 11.31 -3.70 -8.03
N TRP A 87 11.56 -2.46 -7.68
CA TRP A 87 10.74 -1.37 -8.19
C TRP A 87 11.03 -1.15 -9.67
N SER A 88 9.96 -1.06 -10.48
CA SER A 88 10.04 -0.78 -11.91
C SER A 88 8.77 -0.08 -12.38
N SER A 89 8.78 0.47 -13.61
CA SER A 89 7.57 1.03 -14.20
C SER A 89 6.46 -0.02 -14.38
N GLY A 90 6.82 -1.28 -14.68
CA GLY A 90 5.85 -2.37 -14.78
C GLY A 90 5.19 -2.70 -13.45
N VAL A 91 5.94 -2.62 -12.35
CA VAL A 91 5.40 -2.80 -11.00
C VAL A 91 4.42 -1.69 -10.65
N ALA A 92 4.80 -0.43 -10.89
CA ALA A 92 3.91 0.71 -10.67
C ALA A 92 2.61 0.57 -11.49
N ASP A 93 2.73 0.24 -12.77
CA ASP A 93 1.57 0.06 -13.66
C ASP A 93 0.69 -1.12 -13.25
N TYR A 94 1.28 -2.26 -12.87
CA TYR A 94 0.52 -3.42 -12.43
C TYR A 94 -0.26 -3.12 -11.15
N ILE A 95 0.37 -2.46 -10.17
CA ILE A 95 -0.30 -2.06 -8.92
C ILE A 95 -1.41 -1.04 -9.22
N ALA A 96 -1.16 -0.03 -10.06
CA ALA A 96 -2.16 0.96 -10.43
C ALA A 96 -3.35 0.35 -11.20
N GLY A 97 -3.07 -0.57 -12.13
CA GLY A 97 -4.06 -1.32 -12.90
C GLY A 97 -4.82 -2.38 -12.09
N SER A 98 -4.37 -2.71 -10.88
CA SER A 98 -5.02 -3.69 -10.00
C SER A 98 -5.50 -3.07 -8.68
N ALA A 99 -4.61 -2.89 -7.70
CA ALA A 99 -4.93 -2.30 -6.40
C ALA A 99 -5.49 -0.88 -6.54
N GLY A 100 -4.96 -0.08 -7.47
CA GLY A 100 -5.50 1.25 -7.77
C GLY A 100 -6.93 1.22 -8.30
N VAL A 101 -7.27 0.23 -9.13
CA VAL A 101 -8.65 0.01 -9.59
C VAL A 101 -9.55 -0.43 -8.44
N PHE A 102 -9.09 -1.39 -7.61
CA PHE A 102 -9.82 -1.83 -6.43
C PHE A 102 -10.12 -0.65 -5.49
N MET A 103 -9.13 0.19 -5.19
CA MET A 103 -9.31 1.33 -4.28
C MET A 103 -10.30 2.37 -4.81
N ARG A 104 -10.39 2.57 -6.13
CA ARG A 104 -11.44 3.43 -6.70
C ARG A 104 -12.82 2.88 -6.43
N GLU A 105 -13.07 1.61 -6.71
CA GLU A 105 -14.36 0.96 -6.44
C GLU A 105 -14.67 0.91 -4.93
N PHE A 106 -13.64 0.76 -4.09
CA PHE A 106 -13.76 0.83 -2.63
C PHE A 106 -14.26 2.20 -2.16
N THR A 107 -13.66 3.28 -2.67
CA THR A 107 -14.07 4.65 -2.38
C THR A 107 -15.41 5.03 -3.00
N GLU A 108 -15.75 4.52 -4.19
CA GLU A 108 -17.07 4.72 -4.81
C GLU A 108 -18.20 4.09 -3.98
N ARG A 109 -17.90 3.04 -3.20
CA ARG A 109 -18.80 2.44 -2.20
C ARG A 109 -18.70 3.12 -0.83
N GLU A 110 -18.18 4.34 -0.79
CA GLU A 110 -18.06 5.20 0.39
C GLU A 110 -17.16 4.66 1.51
N PHE A 111 -16.30 3.68 1.22
CA PHE A 111 -15.32 3.17 2.17
C PHE A 111 -13.98 3.90 2.12
N VAL A 112 -13.32 3.97 3.28
CA VAL A 112 -12.00 4.57 3.49
C VAL A 112 -11.10 3.55 4.18
N LEU A 113 -9.84 3.44 3.73
CA LEU A 113 -8.84 2.55 4.31
C LEU A 113 -7.72 3.35 4.97
N ASN A 114 -7.53 3.14 6.27
CA ASN A 114 -6.41 3.67 7.03
C ASN A 114 -5.50 2.49 7.43
N TYR A 115 -4.36 2.36 6.76
CA TYR A 115 -3.39 1.32 7.06
C TYR A 115 -2.23 1.90 7.88
N VAL A 116 -2.09 1.47 9.12
CA VAL A 116 -1.08 1.97 10.05
C VAL A 116 -0.03 0.89 10.25
N ILE A 117 1.22 1.18 9.89
CA ILE A 117 2.37 0.30 10.08
C ILE A 117 3.23 0.90 11.19
N ASP A 118 3.54 0.09 12.20
CA ASP A 118 4.42 0.42 13.31
C ASP A 118 5.47 -0.67 13.47
N ASN A 119 6.68 -0.41 12.98
CA ASN A 119 7.80 -1.36 13.04
C ASN A 119 9.10 -0.62 13.40
N THR A 120 10.07 -1.40 13.84
CA THR A 120 11.46 -0.95 14.03
C THR A 120 12.38 -1.65 13.05
N GLU A 121 13.35 -0.92 12.49
CA GLU A 121 14.23 -1.42 11.43
C GLU A 121 15.69 -0.99 11.66
N SER A 122 16.62 -1.70 11.04
CA SER A 122 18.02 -1.25 10.97
C SER A 122 18.13 0.01 10.12
N GLU A 123 19.17 0.82 10.30
CA GLU A 123 19.37 2.04 9.49
C GLU A 123 19.41 1.75 7.98
N ALA A 124 20.10 0.65 7.59
CA ALA A 124 20.23 0.25 6.19
C ALA A 124 18.87 -0.14 5.58
N ASP A 125 18.09 -0.96 6.30
CA ASP A 125 16.78 -1.40 5.83
C ASP A 125 15.77 -0.24 5.83
N LEU A 126 15.87 0.66 6.81
CA LEU A 126 14.98 1.81 6.95
C LEU A 126 15.08 2.77 5.76
N ALA A 127 16.29 3.07 5.28
CA ALA A 127 16.49 3.94 4.12
C ALA A 127 15.84 3.36 2.85
N GLU A 128 16.00 2.07 2.62
CA GLU A 128 15.39 1.37 1.49
C GLU A 128 13.86 1.36 1.61
N MET A 129 13.34 1.06 2.80
CA MET A 129 11.90 1.03 3.07
C MET A 129 11.25 2.40 2.90
N LEU A 130 11.83 3.47 3.45
CA LEU A 130 11.32 4.84 3.31
C LEU A 130 11.37 5.34 1.87
N THR A 131 12.21 4.75 1.01
CA THR A 131 12.26 5.06 -0.41
C THR A 131 11.16 4.34 -1.19
N TYR A 132 11.02 3.03 -1.03
CA TYR A 132 10.23 2.21 -1.96
C TYR A 132 8.86 1.78 -1.44
N VAL A 133 8.68 1.58 -0.13
CA VAL A 133 7.38 1.22 0.44
C VAL A 133 6.32 2.31 0.15
N PRO A 134 6.64 3.62 0.24
CA PRO A 134 5.67 4.64 -0.15
C PRO A 134 5.24 4.55 -1.61
N GLU A 135 6.15 4.22 -2.53
CA GLU A 135 5.84 4.14 -3.95
C GLU A 135 4.86 3.00 -4.27
N VAL A 136 4.98 1.85 -3.59
CA VAL A 136 4.03 0.74 -3.68
C VAL A 136 2.61 1.20 -3.38
N PHE A 137 2.42 1.90 -2.25
CA PHE A 137 1.08 2.33 -1.83
C PHE A 137 0.57 3.53 -2.64
N ARG A 138 1.45 4.44 -3.05
CA ARG A 138 1.09 5.55 -3.95
C ARG A 138 0.60 5.02 -5.30
N ALA A 139 1.23 3.98 -5.85
CA ALA A 139 0.76 3.32 -7.07
C ALA A 139 -0.64 2.70 -6.90
N ALA A 140 -0.98 2.22 -5.69
CA ALA A 140 -2.33 1.75 -5.35
C ALA A 140 -3.34 2.91 -5.14
N GLY A 141 -2.93 4.17 -5.31
CA GLY A 141 -3.79 5.34 -5.15
C GLY A 141 -3.93 5.81 -3.69
N LEU A 142 -3.19 5.23 -2.75
CA LEU A 142 -3.22 5.62 -1.34
C LEU A 142 -2.34 6.84 -1.11
N ARG A 143 -2.75 7.69 -0.16
CA ARG A 143 -1.85 8.70 0.40
C ARG A 143 -0.87 8.01 1.35
N VAL A 144 0.38 8.45 1.38
CA VAL A 144 1.40 7.87 2.26
C VAL A 144 2.04 8.98 3.06
N VAL A 145 2.05 8.79 4.37
CA VAL A 145 2.52 9.76 5.37
C VAL A 145 3.23 8.99 6.47
N GLY A 146 4.11 9.64 7.20
CA GLY A 146 4.77 9.08 8.38
C GLY A 146 5.70 10.09 9.00
N PRO A 147 6.01 9.99 10.30
CA PRO A 147 6.89 10.94 10.97
C PRO A 147 8.27 10.99 10.31
N GLN A 148 8.83 9.83 9.98
CA GLN A 148 10.14 9.73 9.35
C GLN A 148 10.12 10.28 7.92
N LEU A 149 9.05 10.03 7.15
CA LEU A 149 8.90 10.60 5.80
C LEU A 149 8.83 12.14 5.84
N MET A 150 8.07 12.69 6.78
CA MET A 150 7.95 14.14 6.95
C MET A 150 9.25 14.76 7.44
N ALA A 151 9.96 14.09 8.36
CA ALA A 151 11.28 14.53 8.79
C ALA A 151 12.26 14.59 7.61
N LEU A 152 12.36 13.56 6.77
CA LEU A 152 13.22 13.58 5.58
C LEU A 152 12.83 14.69 4.59
N GLU A 153 11.53 14.92 4.40
CA GLU A 153 11.03 16.00 3.55
C GLU A 153 11.40 17.40 4.08
N ILE A 154 11.36 17.60 5.40
CA ILE A 154 11.83 18.85 6.06
C ILE A 154 13.31 19.08 5.73
N MET A 155 14.15 18.04 5.88
CA MET A 155 15.59 18.13 5.61
C MET A 155 15.85 18.59 4.17
N GLU A 156 15.19 17.95 3.20
CA GLU A 156 15.40 18.21 1.79
C GLU A 156 14.84 19.57 1.36
N ARG A 157 13.58 19.85 1.70
CA ARG A 157 12.84 20.98 1.10
C ARG A 157 12.87 22.25 1.92
N ILE A 158 13.00 22.14 3.25
CA ILE A 158 12.98 23.29 4.16
C ILE A 158 14.41 23.66 4.56
N GLU A 159 15.20 22.68 4.97
CA GLU A 159 16.58 22.90 5.42
C GLU A 159 17.59 22.92 4.27
N GLY A 160 17.22 22.40 3.09
CA GLY A 160 18.06 22.38 1.89
C GLY A 160 19.26 21.44 1.99
N ARG A 161 19.17 20.40 2.82
CA ARG A 161 20.22 19.38 3.01
C ARG A 161 19.77 18.01 2.51
N PRO A 162 20.69 17.09 2.19
CA PRO A 162 20.32 15.73 1.78
C PRO A 162 19.49 15.02 2.85
N GLN A 163 18.57 14.17 2.38
CA GLN A 163 17.86 13.22 3.24
C GLN A 163 18.88 12.30 3.94
N ASP A 164 18.79 12.20 5.26
CA ASP A 164 19.69 11.40 6.09
C ASP A 164 18.90 10.72 7.22
N VAL A 165 18.82 9.40 7.14
CA VAL A 165 18.11 8.57 8.11
C VAL A 165 18.74 8.65 9.49
N ALA A 166 20.08 8.73 9.58
CA ALA A 166 20.78 8.84 10.86
C ALA A 166 20.48 10.17 11.58
N ALA A 167 20.07 11.20 10.83
CA ALA A 167 19.69 12.51 11.36
C ALA A 167 18.20 12.60 11.75
N LEU A 168 17.39 11.56 11.55
CA LEU A 168 15.96 11.58 11.90
C LEU A 168 15.67 12.04 13.34
N PRO A 169 16.41 11.58 14.38
CA PRO A 169 16.10 11.95 15.76
C PRO A 169 16.06 13.46 16.03
N SER A 170 16.80 14.29 15.25
CA SER A 170 16.79 15.74 15.46
C SER A 170 15.55 16.45 14.91
N THR A 171 14.80 15.79 14.01
CA THR A 171 13.69 16.40 13.25
C THR A 171 12.38 15.61 13.42
N ILE A 172 12.41 14.51 14.19
CA ILE A 172 11.28 13.58 14.27
C ILE A 172 10.03 14.17 14.90
N ASP A 173 10.16 15.06 15.90
CA ASP A 173 9.02 15.72 16.54
C ASP A 173 8.26 16.62 15.56
N GLU A 174 8.99 17.37 14.71
CA GLU A 174 8.37 18.19 13.66
C GLU A 174 7.76 17.32 12.56
N GLY A 175 8.44 16.23 12.19
CA GLY A 175 7.91 15.22 11.28
C GLY A 175 6.60 14.60 11.78
N GLN A 176 6.54 14.22 13.06
CA GLN A 176 5.32 13.71 13.72
C GLN A 176 4.19 14.73 13.65
N HIS A 177 4.47 15.99 13.99
CA HIS A 177 3.45 17.04 13.96
C HIS A 177 2.84 17.22 12.57
N LEU A 178 3.66 17.26 11.52
CA LEU A 178 3.18 17.37 10.14
C LEU A 178 2.43 16.10 9.70
N ALA A 179 2.86 14.92 10.13
CA ALA A 179 2.17 13.67 9.83
C ALA A 179 0.76 13.63 10.47
N GLU A 180 0.62 14.08 11.71
CA GLU A 180 -0.67 14.18 12.41
C GLU A 180 -1.63 15.18 11.73
N GLN A 181 -1.11 16.34 11.30
CA GLN A 181 -1.90 17.31 10.53
C GLN A 181 -2.40 16.70 9.21
N PHE A 182 -1.54 15.98 8.50
CA PHE A 182 -1.90 15.32 7.25
C PHE A 182 -2.97 14.25 7.47
N VAL A 183 -2.84 13.43 8.52
CA VAL A 183 -3.83 12.40 8.87
C VAL A 183 -5.18 13.04 9.22
N THR A 184 -5.16 14.11 10.01
CA THR A 184 -6.36 14.87 10.37
C THR A 184 -7.10 15.35 9.13
N GLN A 185 -6.38 15.92 8.15
CA GLN A 185 -6.98 16.31 6.88
C GLN A 185 -7.55 15.11 6.11
N CYS A 186 -6.88 13.95 6.12
CA CYS A 186 -7.41 12.76 5.47
C CYS A 186 -8.69 12.25 6.13
N HIS A 187 -8.83 12.39 7.46
CA HIS A 187 -10.07 12.07 8.16
C HIS A 187 -11.22 12.99 7.75
N GLU A 188 -10.96 14.30 7.71
CA GLU A 188 -11.93 15.31 7.28
C GLU A 188 -12.38 15.10 5.83
N ASP A 189 -11.42 14.83 4.94
CA ASP A 189 -11.65 14.64 3.50
C ASP A 189 -12.18 13.23 3.14
N ARG A 190 -12.29 12.32 4.13
CA ARG A 190 -12.60 10.90 3.92
C ARG A 190 -11.67 10.23 2.89
N ARG A 191 -10.36 10.39 3.06
CA ARG A 191 -9.34 9.84 2.14
C ARG A 191 -8.55 8.70 2.76
N SER A 192 -8.38 7.63 1.99
CA SER A 192 -7.57 6.47 2.37
C SER A 192 -6.09 6.83 2.43
N TYR A 193 -5.38 6.34 3.45
CA TYR A 193 -3.96 6.57 3.63
C TYR A 193 -3.23 5.38 4.24
N VAL A 194 -1.90 5.41 4.10
CA VAL A 194 -0.95 4.58 4.82
C VAL A 194 -0.13 5.47 5.73
N TYR A 195 -0.13 5.17 7.03
CA TYR A 195 0.72 5.79 8.03
C TYR A 195 1.91 4.87 8.31
N LEU A 196 3.10 5.30 7.90
CA LEU A 196 4.35 4.57 8.08
C LEU A 196 5.10 5.12 9.29
N ASN A 197 5.01 4.41 10.42
CA ASN A 197 5.89 4.60 11.55
C ASN A 197 6.98 3.53 11.50
N LEU A 198 8.11 3.85 10.87
CA LEU A 198 9.26 2.96 10.73
C LEU A 198 10.42 3.57 11.52
N GLN A 199 10.58 3.13 12.76
CA GLN A 199 11.58 3.70 13.68
C GLN A 199 12.93 3.01 13.52
N LEU A 200 14.01 3.74 13.80
CA LEU A 200 15.32 3.12 13.98
C LEU A 200 15.28 2.20 15.20
N ALA A 201 15.76 0.97 15.07
CA ALA A 201 15.76 0.00 16.17
C ALA A 201 16.56 0.46 17.40
N GLU A 202 17.53 1.37 17.21
CA GLU A 202 18.31 1.98 18.29
C GLU A 202 17.58 3.13 18.99
N ASP A 203 16.53 3.66 18.37
CA ASP A 203 15.69 4.71 18.93
C ASP A 203 14.62 4.09 19.85
N ASN A 204 14.61 4.52 21.11
CA ASN A 204 13.65 4.07 22.12
C ASN A 204 12.48 5.07 22.27
N SER A 205 12.45 6.14 21.47
CA SER A 205 11.37 7.13 21.51
C SER A 205 10.11 6.55 20.87
N ARG A 206 9.08 6.30 21.69
CA ARG A 206 7.78 5.87 21.17
C ARG A 206 7.00 7.07 20.68
N LEU A 207 6.84 7.15 19.36
CA LEU A 207 5.94 8.12 18.74
C LEU A 207 4.48 7.72 18.98
N SER A 208 3.62 8.71 19.21
CA SER A 208 2.19 8.45 19.35
C SER A 208 1.57 8.05 18.02
N LEU A 209 0.65 7.09 18.09
CA LEU A 209 -0.19 6.67 16.96
C LEU A 209 -1.66 7.05 17.16
N ASP A 210 -1.96 7.84 18.20
CA ASP A 210 -3.34 8.12 18.63
C ASP A 210 -4.16 8.72 17.49
N VAL A 211 -3.60 9.71 16.77
CA VAL A 211 -4.27 10.34 15.63
C VAL A 211 -4.47 9.33 14.50
N ALA A 212 -3.44 8.58 14.10
CA ALA A 212 -3.54 7.57 13.04
C ALA A 212 -4.57 6.47 13.32
N LEU A 213 -4.76 6.09 14.59
CA LEU A 213 -5.69 5.03 15.00
C LEU A 213 -7.06 5.54 15.47
N SER A 214 -7.27 6.86 15.57
CA SER A 214 -8.48 7.45 16.18
C SER A 214 -9.79 7.29 15.39
N ASN A 215 -9.74 7.03 14.08
CA ASN A 215 -10.92 7.14 13.20
C ASN A 215 -11.71 5.82 13.05
N THR A 216 -11.66 4.93 14.04
CA THR A 216 -12.27 3.59 13.98
C THR A 216 -13.79 3.61 13.96
N ASP A 217 -14.41 4.63 14.55
CA ASP A 217 -15.88 4.71 14.69
C ASP A 217 -16.55 5.48 13.53
N ALA A 218 -15.78 5.98 12.56
CA ALA A 218 -16.33 6.71 11.43
C ALA A 218 -17.03 5.76 10.43
N PRO A 219 -18.22 6.13 9.91
CA PRO A 219 -18.92 5.33 8.90
C PRO A 219 -18.05 5.05 7.67
N GLY A 220 -18.01 3.77 7.27
CA GLY A 220 -17.23 3.32 6.11
C GLY A 220 -15.70 3.27 6.34
N THR A 221 -15.19 3.57 7.53
CA THR A 221 -13.74 3.58 7.78
C THR A 221 -13.26 2.20 8.24
N LEU A 222 -12.33 1.63 7.47
CA LEU A 222 -11.56 0.43 7.82
C LEU A 222 -10.20 0.88 8.35
N VAL A 223 -9.86 0.49 9.57
CA VAL A 223 -8.51 0.68 10.12
C VAL A 223 -7.81 -0.67 10.21
N VAL A 224 -6.61 -0.75 9.62
CA VAL A 224 -5.76 -1.94 9.67
C VAL A 224 -4.47 -1.54 10.36
N PHE A 225 -4.12 -2.20 11.45
CA PHE A 225 -2.93 -1.92 12.22
C PHE A 225 -1.95 -3.09 12.17
N ARG A 226 -0.72 -2.79 11.74
CA ARG A 226 0.38 -3.73 11.64
C ARG A 226 1.51 -3.33 12.56
N ASN A 227 1.64 -4.07 13.66
CA ASN A 227 2.71 -3.96 14.66
C ASN A 227 3.67 -5.17 14.67
N GLN A 228 3.58 -6.02 13.65
CA GLN A 228 4.42 -7.21 13.49
C GLN A 228 5.24 -7.11 12.20
N PRO A 229 6.49 -7.61 12.22
CA PRO A 229 7.29 -7.71 11.00
C PRO A 229 6.55 -8.47 9.89
N PRO A 230 6.79 -8.17 8.61
CA PRO A 230 6.12 -8.76 7.45
C PRO A 230 6.55 -10.21 7.14
N ALA A 231 6.48 -11.08 8.14
CA ALA A 231 6.81 -12.50 8.03
C ALA A 231 5.56 -13.37 7.77
N ALA A 232 5.77 -14.57 7.22
CA ALA A 232 4.69 -15.53 7.05
C ALA A 232 4.10 -15.93 8.42
N GLY A 233 2.77 -15.97 8.52
CA GLY A 233 2.06 -16.32 9.77
C GLY A 233 1.81 -15.16 10.72
N THR A 234 2.31 -13.96 10.41
CA THR A 234 1.99 -12.73 11.15
C THR A 234 0.63 -12.17 10.75
N THR A 235 -0.02 -11.50 11.70
CA THR A 235 -1.38 -10.98 11.56
C THR A 235 -1.40 -9.46 11.67
N VAL A 236 -2.55 -8.88 11.35
CA VAL A 236 -2.88 -7.48 11.62
C VAL A 236 -4.07 -7.41 12.56
N GLU A 237 -4.14 -6.30 13.29
CA GLU A 237 -5.33 -5.91 14.01
C GLU A 237 -6.25 -5.15 13.06
N VAL A 238 -7.55 -5.44 13.09
CA VAL A 238 -8.52 -4.86 12.14
C VAL A 238 -9.69 -4.28 12.91
N SER A 239 -9.97 -3.00 12.69
CA SER A 239 -11.22 -2.35 13.08
C SER A 239 -12.06 -2.17 11.83
N ALA A 240 -13.08 -3.03 11.69
CA ALA A 240 -14.00 -2.97 10.57
C ALA A 240 -14.94 -1.74 10.68
N PRO A 241 -15.46 -1.22 9.56
CA PRO A 241 -16.42 -0.13 9.58
C PRO A 241 -17.66 -0.49 10.43
N PRO A 242 -18.24 0.47 11.17
CA PRO A 242 -19.46 0.25 11.93
C PRO A 242 -20.58 -0.36 11.06
N GLY A 243 -21.18 -1.45 11.54
CA GLY A 243 -22.25 -2.16 10.83
C GLY A 243 -21.78 -3.20 9.82
N VAL A 244 -20.47 -3.28 9.51
CA VAL A 244 -19.91 -4.33 8.65
C VAL A 244 -19.35 -5.46 9.51
N THR A 245 -19.79 -6.68 9.23
CA THR A 245 -19.24 -7.89 9.88
C THR A 245 -18.21 -8.53 8.96
N MET A 246 -16.98 -8.71 9.44
CA MET A 246 -15.94 -9.40 8.68
C MET A 246 -16.32 -10.88 8.49
N PRO A 247 -16.05 -11.47 7.32
CA PRO A 247 -16.28 -12.90 7.09
C PRO A 247 -15.39 -13.72 8.04
N THR A 248 -15.95 -14.78 8.61
CA THR A 248 -15.18 -15.83 9.29
C THR A 248 -14.53 -16.71 8.24
N VAL A 249 -13.19 -16.77 8.25
CA VAL A 249 -12.37 -17.60 7.35
C VAL A 249 -11.86 -18.82 8.10
#